data_AF-A0A3A6H302-F1
#
_entry.id   AF-A0A3A6H302-F1
#
_cell.length_a   1.000
_cell.length_b   1.000
_cell.length_c   1.000
_cell.angle_alpha   90.00
_cell.angle_beta   90.00
_cell.angle_gamma   90.00
#
_symmetry.space_group_name_H-M   'P 1'
#
loop_
_entity.id
_entity.type
_entity.pdbx_description
1 polymer ?
#
loop_
_entity_poly.entity_id
_entity_poly.type
_entity_poly.pdbx_seq_one_letter_code
_entity_poly.pdbx_strand_id
1 'polypeptide(L)'
;MRKWTAPLPNHTKLDYYECYAKIALSQLLSRNYENLIVKDKPDLQFSDGSSGIEVTQAIDPAQQRAERLYTEIVYGLVRSKEGALQEIRNCGCKYENGILMGKTGTDSFNLILQAIKAKLEKINKGGYDYFHHYDLFVFSDIYADDIMLKNALSSMLALSGKYNLFFEKIWVLVPGSLYVFDLLLEQTQVIDCSSELQYEIACQAREMVEAAEKIEK
;
A
#
# COMPACT_ATOMS: atom_id res chain seq x y z
N MET A 1 -20.88 10.62 1.09
CA MET A 1 -19.42 10.57 1.27
C MET A 1 -18.98 11.69 2.22
N ARG A 2 -18.18 11.35 3.24
CA ARG A 2 -17.50 12.33 4.11
C ARG A 2 -16.68 13.29 3.24
N LYS A 3 -16.74 14.58 3.54
CA LYS A 3 -15.98 15.61 2.82
C LYS A 3 -14.82 16.08 3.69
N TRP A 4 -13.61 15.87 3.19
CA TRP A 4 -12.39 16.37 3.80
C TRP A 4 -12.07 17.76 3.24
N THR A 5 -11.66 18.69 4.10
CA THR A 5 -11.43 20.09 3.71
C THR A 5 -10.04 20.34 3.11
N ALA A 6 -9.09 19.44 3.37
CA ALA A 6 -7.70 19.52 2.89
C ALA A 6 -7.07 18.11 2.86
N PRO A 7 -6.00 17.87 2.08
CA PRO A 7 -5.20 16.66 2.19
C PRO A 7 -4.51 16.56 3.57
N LEU A 8 -4.08 15.36 3.94
CA LEU A 8 -3.21 15.19 5.11
C LEU A 8 -1.86 15.90 4.89
N PRO A 9 -1.20 16.40 5.94
CA PRO A 9 0.17 16.92 5.83
C PRO A 9 1.15 15.85 5.32
N ASN A 10 2.27 16.28 4.73
CA ASN A 10 3.31 15.36 4.26
C ASN A 10 3.97 14.52 5.37
N HIS A 11 3.90 15.01 6.60
CA HIS A 11 4.47 14.36 7.77
C HIS A 11 3.41 14.30 8.86
N THR A 12 3.13 13.08 9.28
CA THR A 12 2.18 12.73 10.35
C THR A 12 2.86 11.76 11.30
N LYS A 13 2.35 11.66 12.53
CA LYS A 13 2.88 10.75 13.56
C LYS A 13 2.72 9.27 13.18
N LEU A 14 1.62 8.94 12.52
CA LEU A 14 1.37 7.62 11.95
C LEU A 14 1.38 7.72 10.43
N ASP A 15 1.90 6.71 9.75
CA ASP A 15 1.81 6.60 8.30
C ASP A 15 0.38 6.21 7.90
N TYR A 16 -0.15 6.91 6.88
CA TYR A 16 -1.50 6.69 6.41
C TYR A 16 -1.70 5.29 5.80
N TYR A 17 -0.72 4.78 5.06
CA TYR A 17 -0.82 3.47 4.40
C TYR A 17 -0.69 2.33 5.40
N GLU A 18 0.09 2.51 6.47
CA GLU A 18 0.13 1.57 7.60
C GLU A 18 -1.23 1.52 8.32
N CYS A 19 -1.83 2.68 8.62
CA CYS A 19 -3.17 2.76 9.19
C CYS A 19 -4.22 2.11 8.28
N TYR A 20 -4.13 2.36 6.97
CA TYR A 20 -5.01 1.74 5.98
C TYR A 20 -4.86 0.21 5.99
N ALA A 21 -3.63 -0.30 5.87
CA ALA A 21 -3.35 -1.73 5.84
C ALA A 21 -3.89 -2.42 7.10
N LYS A 22 -3.68 -1.81 8.28
CA LYS A 22 -4.25 -2.32 9.55
C LYS A 22 -5.77 -2.49 9.45
N ILE A 23 -6.49 -1.45 9.01
CA ILE A 23 -7.97 -1.48 8.96
C ILE A 23 -8.45 -2.45 7.86
N ALA A 24 -7.79 -2.48 6.71
CA ALA A 24 -8.10 -3.39 5.61
C ALA A 24 -7.97 -4.84 6.04
N LEU A 25 -6.88 -5.21 6.73
CA LEU A 25 -6.68 -6.55 7.27
C LEU A 25 -7.80 -6.93 8.25
N SER A 26 -8.19 -6.02 9.16
CA SER A 26 -9.27 -6.26 10.13
C SER A 26 -10.65 -6.43 9.49
N GLN A 27 -10.95 -5.72 8.40
CA GLN A 27 -12.29 -5.75 7.79
C GLN A 27 -12.45 -6.78 6.69
N LEU A 28 -11.38 -7.07 5.93
CA LEU A 28 -11.44 -7.95 4.76
C LEU A 28 -11.13 -9.41 5.09
N LEU A 29 -10.48 -9.68 6.22
CA LEU A 29 -10.06 -11.03 6.59
C LEU A 29 -10.75 -11.48 7.89
N SER A 30 -11.16 -12.74 7.93
CA SER A 30 -11.88 -13.33 9.08
C SER A 30 -11.02 -13.56 10.33
N ARG A 31 -9.73 -13.21 10.32
CA ARG A 31 -8.83 -13.33 11.47
C ARG A 31 -8.91 -12.05 12.30
N ASN A 32 -8.86 -12.17 13.62
CA ASN A 32 -8.85 -11.00 14.48
C ASN A 32 -7.49 -10.25 14.38
N TYR A 33 -7.46 -9.21 13.54
CA TYR A 33 -6.36 -8.25 13.41
C TYR A 33 -6.58 -6.98 14.25
N GLU A 34 -7.60 -6.94 15.12
CA GLU A 34 -7.92 -5.78 15.97
C GLU A 34 -6.71 -5.39 16.84
N ASN A 35 -5.96 -6.40 17.31
CA ASN A 35 -4.77 -6.27 18.15
C ASN A 35 -3.49 -5.88 17.41
N LEU A 36 -3.51 -5.70 16.07
CA LEU A 36 -2.35 -5.15 15.37
C LEU A 36 -2.03 -3.75 15.90
N ILE A 37 -0.77 -3.44 16.09
CA ILE A 37 -0.32 -2.08 16.41
C ILE A 37 0.53 -1.55 15.26
N VAL A 38 0.44 -0.24 15.00
CA VAL A 38 1.32 0.46 14.07
C VAL A 38 2.61 0.80 14.80
N LYS A 39 3.74 0.25 14.34
CA LYS A 39 5.06 0.42 14.97
C LYS A 39 6.15 0.16 13.93
N ASP A 40 7.28 0.84 14.04
CA ASP A 40 8.39 0.65 13.08
C ASP A 40 9.05 -0.75 13.24
N LYS A 41 9.36 -1.39 12.10
CA LYS A 41 10.16 -2.62 11.93
C LYS A 41 9.69 -3.88 12.69
N PRO A 42 8.67 -4.61 12.19
CA PRO A 42 7.87 -4.35 10.99
C PRO A 42 6.74 -3.35 11.17
N ASP A 43 6.27 -2.74 10.08
CA ASP A 43 5.31 -1.62 10.06
C ASP A 43 3.99 -1.88 10.85
N LEU A 44 3.50 -3.13 10.86
CA LEU A 44 2.41 -3.59 11.73
C LEU A 44 2.85 -4.81 12.54
N GLN A 45 2.47 -4.86 13.82
CA GLN A 45 2.96 -5.90 14.75
C GLN A 45 1.81 -6.45 15.59
N PHE A 46 1.82 -7.76 15.84
CA PHE A 46 1.09 -8.30 16.98
C PHE A 46 1.94 -8.15 18.25
N SER A 47 1.33 -7.67 19.34
CA SER A 47 2.04 -7.41 20.60
C SER A 47 2.62 -8.66 21.27
N ASP A 48 2.16 -9.85 20.89
CA ASP A 48 2.65 -11.14 21.37
C ASP A 48 3.85 -11.68 20.58
N GLY A 49 4.31 -10.95 19.55
CA GLY A 49 5.43 -11.36 18.70
C GLY A 49 5.07 -12.43 17.66
N SER A 50 3.80 -12.78 17.50
CA SER A 50 3.36 -13.84 16.59
C SER A 50 3.63 -13.51 15.12
N SER A 51 3.29 -12.31 14.67
CA SER A 51 3.52 -11.90 13.28
C SER A 51 3.87 -10.43 13.16
N GLY A 52 4.80 -10.13 12.26
CA GLY A 52 5.13 -8.78 11.85
C GLY A 52 4.84 -8.60 10.37
N ILE A 53 4.16 -7.51 10.00
CA ILE A 53 3.67 -7.27 8.65
C ILE A 53 4.32 -5.99 8.13
N GLU A 54 5.07 -6.11 7.03
CA GLU A 54 5.57 -4.94 6.30
C GLU A 54 4.45 -4.35 5.44
N VAL A 55 4.47 -3.04 5.27
CA VAL A 55 3.58 -2.31 4.37
C VAL A 55 4.43 -1.63 3.30
N THR A 56 3.99 -1.70 2.05
CA THR A 56 4.67 -1.02 0.93
C THR A 56 3.70 -0.64 -0.16
N GLN A 57 4.13 0.28 -1.02
CA GLN A 57 3.44 0.62 -2.25
C GLN A 57 4.26 0.14 -3.44
N ALA A 58 3.58 -0.36 -4.47
CA ALA A 58 4.16 -0.86 -5.71
C ALA A 58 3.58 -0.12 -6.91
N ILE A 59 3.53 1.21 -6.82
CA ILE A 59 2.99 2.13 -7.83
C ILE A 59 4.15 2.87 -8.50
N ASP A 60 4.00 3.24 -9.77
CA ASP A 60 5.01 4.00 -10.50
C ASP A 60 5.34 5.32 -9.77
N PRO A 61 6.61 5.59 -9.41
CA PRO A 61 6.97 6.79 -8.66
C PRO A 61 6.68 8.11 -9.38
N ALA A 62 6.70 8.13 -10.72
CA ALA A 62 6.33 9.30 -11.50
C ALA A 62 4.80 9.52 -11.48
N GLN A 63 4.01 8.44 -11.51
CA GLN A 63 2.56 8.50 -11.33
C GLN A 63 2.21 9.07 -9.95
N GLN A 64 2.80 8.54 -8.87
CA GLN A 64 2.57 9.04 -7.51
C GLN A 64 2.95 10.53 -7.36
N ARG A 65 4.05 10.95 -8.00
CA ARG A 65 4.46 12.36 -8.02
C ARG A 65 3.43 13.24 -8.73
N ALA A 66 2.91 12.80 -9.87
CA ALA A 66 1.90 13.53 -10.62
C ALA A 66 0.58 13.67 -9.83
N GLU A 67 0.12 12.61 -9.16
CA GLU A 67 -1.08 12.60 -8.30
C GLU A 67 -0.95 13.54 -7.11
N ARG A 68 0.23 13.55 -6.48
CA ARG A 68 0.55 14.50 -5.41
C ARG A 68 0.46 15.94 -5.92
N LEU A 69 1.12 16.26 -7.04
CA LEU A 69 1.09 17.60 -7.63
C LEU A 69 -0.33 18.03 -8.02
N TYR A 70 -1.11 17.11 -8.58
CA TYR A 70 -2.51 17.35 -8.89
C TYR A 70 -3.31 17.73 -7.64
N THR A 71 -3.13 16.99 -6.54
CA THR A 71 -3.74 17.32 -5.25
C THR A 71 -3.30 18.70 -4.77
N GLU A 72 -2.00 19.00 -4.80
CA GLU A 72 -1.47 20.30 -4.40
C GLU A 72 -2.02 21.44 -5.28
N ILE A 73 -2.25 21.23 -6.58
CA ILE A 73 -2.89 22.21 -7.46
C ILE A 73 -4.35 22.46 -7.04
N VAL A 74 -5.13 21.40 -6.82
CA VAL A 74 -6.56 21.48 -6.48
C VAL A 74 -6.78 22.26 -5.18
N TYR A 75 -5.87 22.10 -4.20
CA TYR A 75 -5.95 22.77 -2.90
C TYR A 75 -5.12 24.06 -2.83
N GLY A 76 -4.54 24.54 -3.94
CA GLY A 76 -3.78 25.80 -3.98
C GLY A 76 -2.49 25.77 -3.14
N LEU A 77 -1.88 24.61 -2.97
CA LEU A 77 -0.67 24.38 -2.17
C LEU A 77 0.62 24.55 -2.99
N VAL A 78 0.53 24.57 -4.32
CA VAL A 78 1.68 24.78 -5.20
C VAL A 78 2.09 26.26 -5.26
N ARG A 79 3.40 26.51 -5.33
CA ARG A 79 3.94 27.88 -5.53
C ARG A 79 3.67 28.43 -6.94
N SER A 80 3.75 27.57 -7.95
CA SER A 80 3.44 27.89 -9.34
C SER A 80 2.63 26.75 -9.93
N LYS A 81 1.43 27.08 -10.41
CA LYS A 81 0.55 26.13 -11.09
C LYS A 81 1.17 25.68 -12.41
N GLU A 82 1.73 26.60 -13.18
CA GLU A 82 2.37 26.34 -14.47
C GLU A 82 3.57 25.39 -14.31
N GLY A 83 4.41 25.62 -13.30
CA GLY A 83 5.52 24.76 -12.96
C GLY A 83 5.07 23.35 -12.55
N ALA A 84 4.06 23.25 -11.69
CA ALA A 84 3.49 21.97 -11.28
C ALA A 84 2.88 21.19 -12.47
N LEU A 85 2.17 21.88 -13.37
CA LEU A 85 1.64 21.28 -14.60
C LEU A 85 2.75 20.82 -15.55
N GLN A 86 3.87 21.54 -15.62
CA GLN A 86 5.02 21.10 -16.39
C GLN A 86 5.64 19.83 -15.79
N GLU A 87 5.74 19.74 -14.47
CA GLU A 87 6.28 18.54 -13.83
C GLU A 87 5.34 17.33 -13.97
N ILE A 88 4.02 17.52 -13.94
CA ILE A 88 3.04 16.47 -14.29
C ILE A 88 3.31 15.93 -15.71
N ARG A 89 3.59 16.81 -16.68
CA ARG A 89 3.96 16.39 -18.04
C ARG A 89 5.30 15.65 -18.08
N ASN A 90 6.30 16.11 -17.32
CA ASN A 90 7.59 15.43 -17.23
C ASN A 90 7.46 14.01 -16.63
N CYS A 91 6.47 13.79 -15.77
CA CYS A 91 6.13 12.47 -15.23
C CYS A 91 5.46 11.54 -16.26
N GLY A 92 5.10 12.05 -17.45
CA GLY A 92 4.40 11.31 -18.49
C GLY A 92 2.87 11.32 -18.35
N CYS A 93 2.33 12.13 -17.45
CA CYS A 93 0.89 12.29 -17.24
C CYS A 93 0.35 13.51 -18.01
N LYS A 94 -0.97 13.63 -18.10
CA LYS A 94 -1.64 14.80 -18.71
C LYS A 94 -2.61 15.43 -17.73
N TYR A 95 -2.82 16.74 -17.86
CA TYR A 95 -3.82 17.48 -17.11
C TYR A 95 -4.65 18.31 -18.08
N GLU A 96 -5.96 18.06 -18.14
CA GLU A 96 -6.89 18.79 -19.01
C GLU A 96 -8.21 19.01 -18.28
N ASN A 97 -8.75 20.23 -18.38
CA ASN A 97 -10.07 20.59 -17.82
C ASN A 97 -10.29 20.21 -16.35
N GLY A 98 -9.25 20.26 -15.52
CA GLY A 98 -9.34 19.89 -14.11
C GLY A 98 -9.20 18.39 -13.82
N ILE A 99 -8.85 17.58 -14.82
CA ILE A 99 -8.71 16.13 -14.69
C ILE A 99 -7.25 15.74 -14.93
N LEU A 100 -6.70 14.96 -14.00
CA LEU A 100 -5.42 14.26 -14.19
C LEU A 100 -5.67 12.95 -14.95
N MET A 101 -4.99 12.77 -16.07
CA MET A 101 -4.89 11.51 -16.78
C MET A 101 -3.52 10.89 -16.47
N GLY A 102 -3.55 9.71 -15.87
CA GLY A 102 -2.34 8.95 -15.52
C GLY A 102 -1.56 8.47 -16.74
N LYS A 103 -0.41 7.85 -16.47
CA LYS A 103 0.41 7.22 -17.51
C LYS A 103 -0.37 6.08 -18.16
N THR A 104 -0.23 5.92 -19.47
CA THR A 104 -0.66 4.68 -20.13
C THR A 104 0.29 3.56 -19.74
N GLY A 105 -0.24 2.49 -19.15
CA GLY A 105 0.53 1.33 -18.71
C GLY A 105 -0.11 0.02 -19.13
N THR A 106 0.60 -1.06 -18.87
CA THR A 106 0.09 -2.43 -18.95
C THR A 106 0.18 -3.06 -17.58
N ASP A 107 -0.87 -3.75 -17.15
CA ASP A 107 -0.88 -4.44 -15.86
C ASP A 107 0.23 -5.48 -15.77
N SER A 108 1.00 -5.42 -14.69
CA SER A 108 2.15 -6.30 -14.48
C SER A 108 2.54 -6.37 -13.01
N PHE A 109 2.93 -7.55 -12.55
CA PHE A 109 3.45 -7.76 -11.20
C PHE A 109 4.91 -7.30 -11.01
N ASN A 110 5.56 -6.72 -12.04
CA ASN A 110 6.98 -6.36 -11.97
C ASN A 110 7.31 -5.40 -10.82
N LEU A 111 6.53 -4.34 -10.63
CA LEU A 111 6.74 -3.38 -9.52
C LEU A 111 6.49 -4.04 -8.16
N ILE A 112 5.47 -4.89 -8.07
CA ILE A 112 5.17 -5.66 -6.86
C ILE A 112 6.33 -6.59 -6.51
N LEU A 113 6.86 -7.36 -7.47
CA LEU A 113 8.01 -8.25 -7.26
C LEU A 113 9.28 -7.48 -6.87
N GLN A 114 9.49 -6.29 -7.42
CA GLN A 114 10.59 -5.41 -7.01
C GLN A 114 10.42 -4.93 -5.57
N ALA A 115 9.20 -4.54 -5.18
CA ALA A 115 8.90 -4.11 -3.80
C ALA A 115 9.06 -5.28 -2.81
N ILE A 116 8.58 -6.47 -3.15
CA ILE A 116 8.76 -7.71 -2.36
C ILE A 116 10.26 -7.97 -2.17
N LYS A 117 11.04 -7.97 -3.25
CA LYS A 117 12.49 -8.18 -3.19
C LYS A 117 13.17 -7.18 -2.24
N ALA A 118 12.85 -5.89 -2.37
CA ALA A 118 13.44 -4.86 -1.53
C ALA A 118 13.09 -5.05 -0.04
N LYS A 119 11.86 -5.49 0.28
CA LYS A 119 11.44 -5.78 1.66
C LYS A 119 12.08 -7.07 2.19
N LEU A 120 12.22 -8.12 1.38
CA LEU A 120 12.97 -9.34 1.72
C LEU A 120 14.44 -9.03 2.04
N GLU A 121 15.10 -8.20 1.22
CA GLU A 121 16.47 -7.74 1.48
C GLU A 121 16.59 -6.99 2.81
N LYS A 122 15.61 -6.16 3.15
CA LYS A 122 15.60 -5.40 4.41
C LYS A 122 15.48 -6.31 5.64
N ILE A 123 14.48 -7.20 5.67
CA ILE A 123 14.27 -8.07 6.85
C ILE A 123 15.46 -9.03 7.06
N ASN A 124 16.11 -9.47 5.99
CA ASN A 124 17.27 -10.36 6.07
C ASN A 124 18.60 -9.64 6.38
N LYS A 125 18.64 -8.30 6.27
CA LYS A 125 19.83 -7.51 6.62
C LYS A 125 19.98 -7.27 8.13
N GLY A 126 18.93 -7.53 8.91
CA GLY A 126 18.87 -7.29 10.35
C GLY A 126 18.42 -5.87 10.70
N GLY A 127 18.28 -5.59 12.01
CA GLY A 127 17.74 -4.33 12.53
C GLY A 127 16.22 -4.28 12.62
N TYR A 128 15.57 -5.43 12.40
CA TYR A 128 14.15 -5.67 12.66
C TYR A 128 13.97 -6.39 13.99
N ASP A 129 12.88 -6.09 14.68
CA ASP A 129 12.41 -6.93 15.79
C ASP A 129 12.10 -8.34 15.24
N TYR A 130 12.35 -9.37 16.04
CA TYR A 130 12.13 -10.75 15.62
C TYR A 130 10.66 -11.16 15.83
N PHE A 131 10.05 -11.70 14.77
CA PHE A 131 8.72 -12.30 14.79
C PHE A 131 8.78 -13.75 14.32
N HIS A 132 7.82 -14.57 14.77
CA HIS A 132 7.72 -15.96 14.32
C HIS A 132 7.35 -16.06 12.83
N HIS A 133 6.49 -15.16 12.38
CA HIS A 133 6.00 -15.09 11.02
C HIS A 133 6.17 -13.68 10.46
N TYR A 134 6.51 -13.57 9.18
CA TYR A 134 6.52 -12.30 8.47
C TYR A 134 5.51 -12.34 7.34
N ASP A 135 4.73 -11.28 7.20
CA ASP A 135 3.81 -11.09 6.07
C ASP A 135 4.04 -9.72 5.40
N LEU A 136 3.43 -9.52 4.23
CA LEU A 136 3.57 -8.27 3.47
C LEU A 136 2.22 -7.79 2.96
N PHE A 137 1.94 -6.51 3.16
CA PHE A 137 0.82 -5.79 2.57
C PHE A 137 1.33 -4.80 1.51
N VAL A 138 0.81 -4.92 0.29
CA VAL A 138 1.22 -4.15 -0.88
C VAL A 138 0.03 -3.37 -1.44
N PHE A 139 0.18 -2.07 -1.61
CA PHE A 139 -0.76 -1.28 -2.41
C PHE A 139 -0.29 -1.26 -3.86
N SER A 140 -1.19 -1.53 -4.80
CA SER A 140 -0.93 -1.48 -6.23
C SER A 140 -2.16 -0.97 -6.99
N ASP A 141 -1.99 -0.59 -8.24
CA ASP A 141 -3.05 -0.08 -9.13
C ASP A 141 -3.32 -1.01 -10.32
N ILE A 142 -2.73 -2.21 -10.32
CA ILE A 142 -2.89 -3.18 -11.42
C ILE A 142 -4.27 -3.85 -11.44
N TYR A 143 -4.69 -4.24 -12.63
CA TYR A 143 -5.81 -5.13 -12.88
C TYR A 143 -5.31 -6.50 -13.37
N ALA A 144 -5.42 -7.54 -12.55
CA ALA A 144 -4.87 -8.85 -12.85
C ALA A 144 -5.96 -9.89 -13.19
N ASP A 145 -5.66 -10.74 -14.17
CA ASP A 145 -6.43 -11.97 -14.42
C ASP A 145 -5.85 -13.20 -13.69
N ASP A 146 -6.56 -14.32 -13.74
CA ASP A 146 -6.15 -15.57 -13.09
C ASP A 146 -4.78 -16.09 -13.56
N ILE A 147 -4.41 -15.85 -14.82
CA ILE A 147 -3.14 -16.29 -15.39
C ILE A 147 -2.01 -15.44 -14.79
N MET A 148 -2.21 -14.12 -14.72
CA MET A 148 -1.27 -13.20 -14.08
C MET A 148 -1.07 -13.55 -12.60
N LEU A 149 -2.13 -13.86 -11.86
CA LEU A 149 -2.05 -14.27 -10.46
C LEU A 149 -1.24 -15.56 -10.28
N LYS A 150 -1.48 -16.59 -11.09
CA LYS A 150 -0.72 -17.86 -11.04
C LYS A 150 0.76 -17.66 -11.37
N ASN A 151 1.05 -16.87 -12.40
CA ASN A 151 2.43 -16.53 -12.78
C ASN A 151 3.13 -15.71 -11.69
N ALA A 152 2.39 -14.79 -11.06
CA ALA A 152 2.90 -13.98 -9.95
C ALA A 152 3.23 -14.85 -8.74
N LEU A 153 2.35 -15.77 -8.34
CA LEU A 153 2.60 -16.71 -7.25
C LEU A 153 3.89 -17.52 -7.51
N SER A 154 4.04 -18.06 -8.71
CA SER A 154 5.25 -18.82 -9.09
C SER A 154 6.52 -17.97 -8.98
N SER A 155 6.44 -16.70 -9.37
CA SER A 155 7.55 -15.74 -9.28
C SER A 155 7.86 -15.37 -7.82
N MET A 156 6.84 -15.23 -6.97
CA MET A 156 6.98 -14.92 -5.55
C MET A 156 7.61 -16.08 -4.77
N LEU A 157 7.22 -17.34 -5.06
CA LEU A 157 7.83 -18.54 -4.48
C LEU A 157 9.32 -18.65 -4.87
N ALA A 158 9.63 -18.49 -6.16
CA ALA A 158 11.01 -18.54 -6.66
C ALA A 158 11.88 -17.41 -6.10
N LEU A 159 11.31 -16.23 -5.84
CA LEU A 159 12.01 -15.12 -5.20
C LEU A 159 12.26 -15.40 -3.71
N SER A 160 11.24 -15.86 -3.00
CA SER A 160 11.29 -16.10 -1.55
C SER A 160 12.28 -17.21 -1.18
N GLY A 161 12.39 -18.27 -2.00
CA GLY A 161 13.36 -19.36 -1.80
C GLY A 161 14.84 -18.96 -1.84
N LYS A 162 15.16 -17.68 -2.11
CA LYS A 162 16.52 -17.13 -2.09
C LYS A 162 16.91 -16.51 -0.74
N TYR A 163 15.97 -16.42 0.20
CA TYR A 163 16.14 -15.74 1.49
C TYR A 163 15.87 -16.68 2.67
N ASN A 164 16.49 -16.39 3.82
CA ASN A 164 16.27 -17.20 5.04
C ASN A 164 14.97 -16.80 5.74
N LEU A 165 14.74 -15.49 5.88
CA LEU A 165 13.45 -14.94 6.29
C LEU A 165 12.66 -14.58 5.03
N PHE A 166 11.40 -14.97 4.98
CA PHE A 166 10.53 -14.72 3.85
C PHE A 166 9.12 -14.38 4.31
N PHE A 167 8.31 -13.85 3.40
CA PHE A 167 6.90 -13.55 3.67
C PHE A 167 6.05 -14.80 3.44
N GLU A 168 5.25 -15.18 4.43
CA GLU A 168 4.35 -16.34 4.35
C GLU A 168 3.08 -16.00 3.60
N LYS A 169 2.49 -14.82 3.88
CA LYS A 169 1.37 -14.26 3.12
C LYS A 169 1.74 -12.91 2.53
N ILE A 170 1.28 -12.70 1.30
CA ILE A 170 1.40 -11.42 0.60
C ILE A 170 0.01 -10.99 0.16
N TRP A 171 -0.43 -9.84 0.65
CA TRP A 171 -1.68 -9.20 0.25
C TRP A 171 -1.38 -8.06 -0.71
N VAL A 172 -2.02 -8.06 -1.87
CA VAL A 172 -1.93 -6.96 -2.83
C VAL A 172 -3.31 -6.32 -2.94
N LEU A 173 -3.49 -5.16 -2.31
CA LEU A 173 -4.70 -4.38 -2.42
C LEU A 173 -4.66 -3.55 -3.70
N VAL A 174 -5.67 -3.74 -4.54
CA VAL A 174 -5.90 -3.00 -5.79
C VAL A 174 -7.29 -2.38 -5.77
N PRO A 175 -7.63 -1.44 -6.67
CA PRO A 175 -9.00 -0.94 -6.76
C PRO A 175 -10.00 -2.08 -6.95
N GLY A 176 -10.97 -2.20 -6.04
CA GLY A 176 -12.04 -3.20 -6.13
C GLY A 176 -11.73 -4.60 -5.58
N SER A 177 -10.46 -4.94 -5.31
CA SER A 177 -10.09 -6.30 -4.90
C SER A 177 -8.86 -6.34 -3.98
N LEU A 178 -8.77 -7.40 -3.19
CA LEU A 178 -7.58 -7.81 -2.46
C LEU A 178 -7.10 -9.16 -3.01
N TYR A 179 -5.92 -9.18 -3.63
CA TYR A 179 -5.28 -10.41 -4.05
C TYR A 179 -4.49 -10.98 -2.88
N VAL A 180 -4.80 -12.22 -2.50
CA VAL A 180 -4.15 -12.93 -1.40
C VAL A 180 -3.26 -14.01 -2.00
N PHE A 181 -1.97 -13.95 -1.70
CA PHE A 181 -1.00 -14.99 -2.02
C PHE A 181 -0.58 -15.66 -0.73
N ASP A 182 -0.91 -16.95 -0.59
CA ASP A 182 -0.44 -17.78 0.51
C ASP A 182 0.70 -18.64 -0.02
N LEU A 183 1.94 -18.30 0.35
CA LEU A 183 3.13 -18.95 -0.18
C LEU A 183 3.39 -20.29 0.50
N LEU A 184 2.87 -20.51 1.72
CA LEU A 184 2.98 -21.79 2.41
C LEU A 184 2.03 -22.83 1.82
N LEU A 185 0.82 -22.40 1.46
CA LEU A 185 -0.19 -23.25 0.83
C LEU A 185 -0.12 -23.23 -0.71
N GLU A 186 0.79 -22.46 -1.29
CA GLU A 186 0.97 -22.27 -2.73
C GLU A 186 -0.35 -21.98 -3.47
N GLN A 187 -1.14 -21.06 -2.91
CA GLN A 187 -2.47 -20.73 -3.43
C GLN A 187 -2.70 -19.23 -3.55
N THR A 188 -3.62 -18.87 -4.44
CA THR A 188 -4.12 -17.49 -4.58
C THR A 188 -5.62 -17.43 -4.31
N GLN A 189 -6.05 -16.34 -3.69
CA GLN A 189 -7.47 -16.01 -3.52
C GLN A 189 -7.68 -14.54 -3.91
N VAL A 190 -8.83 -14.25 -4.51
CA VAL A 190 -9.29 -12.88 -4.73
C VAL A 190 -10.44 -12.62 -3.78
N ILE A 191 -10.36 -11.53 -3.02
CA ILE A 191 -11.44 -11.05 -2.18
C ILE A 191 -11.94 -9.76 -2.82
N ASP A 192 -13.20 -9.76 -3.23
CA ASP A 192 -13.85 -8.53 -3.73
C ASP A 192 -14.02 -7.54 -2.58
N CYS A 193 -13.64 -6.29 -2.82
CA CYS A 193 -13.84 -5.21 -1.86
C CYS A 193 -14.40 -4.01 -2.60
N SER A 194 -15.66 -3.66 -2.33
CA SER A 194 -16.34 -2.61 -3.08
C SER A 194 -15.63 -1.26 -2.92
N SER A 195 -15.82 -0.37 -3.90
CA SER A 195 -15.27 0.98 -3.82
C SER A 195 -15.79 1.75 -2.61
N GLU A 196 -17.01 1.47 -2.15
CA GLU A 196 -17.57 2.02 -0.91
C GLU A 196 -16.81 1.52 0.32
N LEU A 197 -16.52 0.22 0.40
CA LEU A 197 -15.77 -0.34 1.51
C LEU A 197 -14.33 0.20 1.54
N GLN A 198 -13.64 0.23 0.40
CA GLN A 198 -12.30 0.81 0.31
C GLN A 198 -12.29 2.31 0.67
N TYR A 199 -13.36 3.04 0.33
CA TYR A 199 -13.54 4.43 0.74
C TYR A 199 -13.77 4.58 2.24
N GLU A 200 -14.54 3.67 2.85
CA GLU A 200 -14.76 3.65 4.31
C GLU A 200 -13.45 3.35 5.06
N ILE A 201 -12.68 2.36 4.60
CA ILE A 201 -11.35 2.04 5.14
C ILE A 201 -10.43 3.27 5.02
N ALA A 202 -10.41 3.94 3.86
CA ALA A 202 -9.62 5.15 3.66
C ALA A 202 -9.99 6.26 4.65
N CYS A 203 -11.29 6.45 4.89
CA CYS A 203 -11.78 7.44 5.85
C CYS A 203 -11.37 7.09 7.29
N GLN A 204 -11.50 5.84 7.69
CA GLN A 204 -11.10 5.38 9.03
C GLN A 204 -9.57 5.48 9.23
N ALA A 205 -8.77 5.18 8.21
CA ALA A 205 -7.32 5.33 8.25
C ALA A 205 -6.93 6.79 8.50
N ARG A 206 -7.58 7.72 7.78
CA ARG A 206 -7.39 9.15 8.00
C ARG A 206 -7.81 9.59 9.41
N GLU A 207 -8.93 9.10 9.93
CA GLU A 207 -9.37 9.41 11.29
C GLU A 207 -8.37 8.94 12.35
N MET A 208 -7.76 7.77 12.14
CA MET A 208 -6.71 7.25 13.01
C MET A 208 -5.48 8.16 13.02
N VAL A 209 -5.03 8.61 11.83
CA VAL A 209 -3.93 9.57 11.70
C VAL A 209 -4.28 10.89 12.41
N GLU A 210 -5.43 11.49 12.12
CA GLU A 210 -5.86 12.76 12.73
C GLU A 210 -6.08 12.67 14.25
N ALA A 211 -6.50 11.51 14.76
CA ALA A 211 -6.61 11.27 16.19
C ALA A 211 -5.24 11.22 16.87
N ALA A 212 -4.25 10.56 16.27
CA ALA A 212 -2.88 10.50 16.78
C ALA A 212 -2.23 11.90 16.90
N GLU A 213 -2.57 12.82 15.99
CA GLU A 213 -2.12 14.22 16.07
C GLU A 213 -2.72 14.99 17.27
N LYS A 214 -3.89 14.58 17.79
CA LYS A 214 -4.61 15.29 18.86
C LYS A 214 -4.27 14.82 20.28
N ILE A 215 -3.69 13.63 20.44
CA ILE A 215 -3.45 12.98 21.75
C ILE A 215 -2.44 13.74 22.64
N GLU A 216 -1.74 14.75 22.12
CA GLU A 216 -0.76 15.55 22.88
C GLU A 216 -1.05 17.06 22.92
N LYS A 217 -2.32 17.47 22.97
CA LYS A 217 -2.71 18.85 23.35
C LYS A 217 -3.23 18.92 24.76
#